data_AF-A0A2M7SKE3-F1
#
_entry.id   AF-A0A2M7SKE3-F1
#
_cell.length_a   1.000
_cell.length_b   1.000
_cell.length_c   1.000
_cell.angle_alpha   90.00
_cell.angle_beta   90.00
_cell.angle_gamma   90.00
#
_symmetry.space_group_name_H-M   'P 1'
#
loop_
_entity.id
_entity.type
_entity.pdbx_description
1 polymer ?
#
loop_
_entity_poly.entity_id
_entity_poly.type
_entity_poly.pdbx_seq_one_letter_code
_entity_poly.pdbx_strand_id
1 'polypeptide(L)'
;MRKILIGLIALMFITAFVIAQTDTTQSDEQQRLAKGKELLETKCSICHSIQRPLNKNYDQQKWNKVVSKMAEKMKNKRLGELTDEGKGLIVNYLVNAIPPKK
;
A
#
# COMPACT_ATOMS: atom_id res chain seq x y z
N MET A 1 -1.65 -49.09 -8.81
CA MET A 1 -2.11 -48.03 -9.75
C MET A 1 -3.14 -47.08 -9.13
N ARG A 2 -4.23 -47.54 -8.49
CA ARG A 2 -5.25 -46.66 -7.86
C ARG A 2 -4.72 -45.73 -6.76
N LYS A 3 -3.74 -46.18 -5.95
CA LYS A 3 -3.06 -45.38 -4.90
C LYS A 3 -2.16 -44.28 -5.48
N ILE A 4 -1.53 -44.56 -6.63
CA ILE A 4 -0.69 -43.60 -7.38
C ILE A 4 -1.58 -42.55 -8.06
N LEU A 5 -2.72 -42.98 -8.60
CA LEU A 5 -3.71 -42.10 -9.22
C LEU A 5 -4.36 -41.14 -8.19
N ILE A 6 -4.68 -41.62 -6.99
CA ILE A 6 -5.18 -40.76 -5.90
C ILE A 6 -4.12 -39.75 -5.43
N GLY A 7 -2.85 -40.17 -5.34
CA GLY A 7 -1.74 -39.29 -4.98
C GLY A 7 -1.49 -38.18 -6.01
N LEU A 8 -1.58 -38.48 -7.31
CA LEU A 8 -1.43 -37.50 -8.38
C LEU A 8 -2.58 -36.50 -8.43
N ILE A 9 -3.82 -36.96 -8.21
CA ILE A 9 -5.00 -36.09 -8.12
C ILE A 9 -4.88 -35.15 -6.92
N ALA A 10 -4.49 -35.67 -5.74
CA ALA A 10 -4.29 -34.85 -4.55
C ALA A 10 -3.19 -33.78 -4.74
N LEU A 11 -2.09 -34.12 -5.42
CA LEU A 11 -1.01 -33.18 -5.73
C LEU A 11 -1.48 -32.06 -6.68
N MET A 12 -2.27 -32.39 -7.71
CA MET A 12 -2.85 -31.41 -8.64
C MET A 12 -3.77 -30.40 -7.93
N PHE A 13 -4.64 -30.89 -7.03
CA PHE A 13 -5.54 -30.02 -6.27
C PHE A 13 -4.79 -29.05 -5.34
N ILE A 14 -3.69 -29.49 -4.72
CA ILE A 14 -2.85 -28.62 -3.87
C ILE A 14 -2.21 -27.51 -4.72
N THR A 15 -1.69 -27.83 -5.90
CA THR A 15 -1.05 -26.81 -6.77
C THR A 15 -2.04 -25.76 -7.29
N ALA A 16 -3.26 -26.15 -7.66
CA ALA A 16 -4.28 -25.22 -8.11
C ALA A 16 -4.74 -24.26 -6.99
N PHE A 17 -4.82 -24.75 -5.75
CA PHE A 17 -5.20 -23.94 -4.59
C PHE A 17 -4.15 -22.90 -4.20
N VAL A 18 -2.85 -23.19 -4.41
CA VAL A 18 -1.76 -22.23 -4.17
C VAL A 18 -1.80 -21.09 -5.20
N ILE A 19 -2.03 -21.40 -6.48
CA ILE A 19 -2.09 -20.40 -7.56
C ILE A 19 -3.25 -19.40 -7.33
N ALA A 20 -4.40 -19.88 -6.87
CA ALA A 20 -5.56 -19.01 -6.60
C ALA A 20 -5.32 -17.98 -5.48
N GLN A 21 -4.48 -18.30 -4.48
CA GLN A 21 -4.19 -17.39 -3.37
C GLN A 21 -3.21 -16.27 -3.75
N THR A 22 -2.29 -16.53 -4.68
CA THR A 22 -1.29 -15.54 -5.10
C THR A 22 -1.91 -14.40 -5.90
N ASP A 23 -2.87 -14.69 -6.77
CA ASP A 23 -3.50 -13.68 -7.63
C ASP A 23 -4.31 -12.65 -6.83
N THR A 24 -5.04 -13.12 -5.83
CA THR A 24 -5.86 -12.25 -4.97
C THR A 24 -4.99 -11.28 -4.19
N THR A 25 -3.93 -11.78 -3.53
CA THR A 25 -3.02 -10.96 -2.72
C THR A 25 -2.32 -9.87 -3.54
N GLN A 26 -1.89 -10.18 -4.76
CA GLN A 26 -1.24 -9.20 -5.63
C GLN A 26 -2.24 -8.12 -6.08
N SER A 27 -3.47 -8.51 -6.41
CA SER A 27 -4.51 -7.55 -6.79
C SER A 27 -4.91 -6.63 -5.63
N ASP A 28 -4.98 -7.18 -4.41
CA ASP A 28 -5.30 -6.43 -3.20
C ASP A 28 -4.21 -5.39 -2.90
N GLU A 29 -2.94 -5.78 -2.97
CA GLU A 29 -1.84 -4.84 -2.74
C GLU A 29 -1.80 -3.75 -3.80
N GLN A 30 -1.99 -4.09 -5.08
CA GLN A 30 -2.07 -3.10 -6.15
C GLN A 30 -3.21 -2.11 -5.93
N GLN A 31 -4.37 -2.59 -5.48
CA GLN A 31 -5.50 -1.72 -5.13
C GLN A 31 -5.17 -0.80 -3.95
N ARG A 32 -4.48 -1.31 -2.92
CA ARG A 32 -4.06 -0.49 -1.77
C ARG A 32 -3.04 0.57 -2.17
N LEU A 33 -2.09 0.26 -3.05
CA LEU A 33 -1.15 1.23 -3.61
C LEU A 33 -1.87 2.30 -4.44
N ALA A 34 -2.87 1.92 -5.25
CA ALA A 34 -3.67 2.86 -6.02
C ALA A 34 -4.44 3.84 -5.11
N LYS A 35 -5.11 3.32 -4.07
CA LYS A 35 -5.80 4.16 -3.05
C LYS A 35 -4.83 5.08 -2.31
N GLY A 36 -3.65 4.57 -1.94
CA GLY A 36 -2.60 5.35 -1.30
C GLY A 36 -2.10 6.51 -2.18
N LYS A 37 -1.91 6.26 -3.48
CA LYS A 37 -1.55 7.28 -4.47
C LYS A 37 -2.62 8.37 -4.58
N GLU A 38 -3.88 7.98 -4.73
CA GLU A 38 -5.00 8.92 -4.84
C GLU A 38 -5.12 9.81 -3.59
N LEU A 39 -5.03 9.22 -2.41
CA LEU A 39 -5.04 9.98 -1.15
C LEU A 39 -3.85 10.94 -1.04
N LEU A 40 -2.65 10.49 -1.43
CA LEU A 40 -1.46 11.35 -1.45
C LEU A 40 -1.68 12.56 -2.38
N GLU A 41 -2.12 12.32 -3.61
CA GLU A 41 -2.33 13.37 -4.63
C GLU A 41 -3.43 14.35 -4.25
N THR A 42 -4.52 13.88 -3.64
CA THR A 42 -5.67 14.72 -3.27
C THR A 42 -5.49 15.44 -1.94
N LYS A 43 -4.83 14.83 -0.95
CA LYS A 43 -4.72 15.39 0.41
C LYS A 43 -3.42 16.15 0.63
N CYS A 44 -2.29 15.67 0.11
CA CYS A 44 -0.97 16.23 0.42
C CYS A 44 -0.53 17.37 -0.52
N SER A 45 -1.28 17.63 -1.59
CA SER A 45 -1.07 18.75 -2.51
C SER A 45 -1.74 20.05 -2.06
N ILE A 46 -2.66 19.99 -1.09
CA ILE A 46 -3.49 21.13 -0.65
C ILE A 46 -2.66 22.28 -0.09
N CYS A 47 -1.58 21.98 0.66
CA CYS A 47 -0.81 23.00 1.37
C CYS A 47 0.53 23.36 0.70
N HIS A 48 1.10 22.45 -0.10
CA HIS A 48 2.38 22.62 -0.76
C HIS A 48 2.57 21.57 -1.85
N SER A 49 3.59 21.75 -2.70
CA SER A 49 3.90 20.81 -3.79
C SER A 49 4.03 19.36 -3.32
N ILE A 50 3.39 18.46 -4.07
CA ILE A 50 3.45 17.01 -3.88
C ILE A 50 4.85 16.42 -4.16
N GLN A 51 5.72 17.20 -4.81
CA GLN A 51 7.11 16.81 -5.03
C GLN A 51 7.90 16.70 -3.72
N ARG A 52 7.46 17.35 -2.64
CA ARG A 52 8.12 17.24 -1.33
C ARG A 52 8.19 15.81 -0.83
N PRO A 53 7.08 15.06 -0.73
CA PRO A 53 7.15 13.67 -0.34
C PRO A 53 7.76 12.75 -1.40
N LEU A 54 7.48 12.98 -2.69
CA LEU A 54 7.99 12.12 -3.79
C LEU A 54 9.51 12.18 -3.99
N ASN A 55 10.17 13.22 -3.46
CA ASN A 55 11.63 13.36 -3.50
C ASN A 55 12.32 12.92 -2.20
N LYS A 56 11.62 12.20 -1.31
CA LYS A 56 12.22 11.65 -0.08
C LYS A 56 12.26 10.14 -0.15
N ASN A 57 13.39 9.61 0.32
CA ASN A 57 13.58 8.19 0.54
C ASN A 57 13.62 7.94 2.06
N TYR A 58 12.44 7.76 2.66
CA TYR A 58 12.29 7.49 4.08
C TYR A 58 11.75 6.08 4.28
N ASP A 59 12.15 5.45 5.39
CA ASP A 59 11.53 4.20 5.84
C ASP A 59 10.08 4.42 6.34
N GLN A 60 9.40 3.31 6.59
CA GLN A 60 8.03 3.28 7.09
C GLN A 60 7.87 4.02 8.42
N GLN A 61 8.81 3.89 9.36
CA GLN A 61 8.70 4.55 10.67
C GLN A 61 8.74 6.07 10.53
N LYS A 62 9.66 6.57 9.71
CA LYS A 62 9.82 7.99 9.44
C LYS A 62 8.66 8.55 8.64
N TRP A 63 8.14 7.80 7.66
CA TRP A 63 6.93 8.19 6.94
C TRP A 63 5.70 8.29 7.85
N ASN A 64 5.47 7.33 8.75
CA ASN A 64 4.38 7.38 9.72
C ASN A 64 4.41 8.66 10.56
N LYS A 65 5.60 9.08 11.03
CA LYS A 65 5.79 10.34 11.77
C LYS A 65 5.45 11.56 10.91
N VAL A 66 5.94 11.60 9.67
CA VAL A 66 5.73 12.73 8.75
C VAL A 66 4.25 12.87 8.38
N VAL A 67 3.62 11.78 7.94
CA VAL A 67 2.22 11.77 7.52
C VAL A 67 1.30 12.14 8.69
N SER A 68 1.54 11.61 9.89
CA SER A 68 0.78 11.97 11.09
C SER A 68 0.92 13.45 11.45
N LYS A 69 2.15 14.00 11.36
CA LYS A 69 2.39 15.44 11.59
C LYS A 69 1.65 16.31 10.56
N MET A 70 1.57 15.88 9.30
CA MET A 70 0.86 16.65 8.26
C MET A 70 -0.66 16.54 8.44
N ALA A 71 -1.18 15.36 8.78
CA ALA A 71 -2.59 15.16 9.10
C ALA A 71 -3.03 16.09 10.25
N GLU A 72 -2.24 16.17 11.32
CA GLU A 72 -2.52 17.06 12.45
C GLU A 72 -2.51 18.54 12.03
N LYS A 73 -1.59 18.95 11.14
CA LYS A 73 -1.60 20.31 10.58
C LYS A 73 -2.83 20.59 9.72
N MET A 74 -3.29 19.62 8.93
CA MET A 74 -4.51 19.75 8.12
C MET A 74 -5.73 19.92 9.03
N LYS A 75 -5.85 19.11 10.07
CA LYS A 75 -6.90 19.21 11.10
C LYS A 75 -6.91 20.58 11.76
N ASN A 76 -5.76 21.06 12.22
CA ASN A 76 -5.61 22.39 12.83
C ASN A 76 -5.99 23.54 11.88
N LYS A 77 -5.81 23.35 10.57
CA LYS A 77 -6.22 24.30 9.54
C LYS A 77 -7.66 24.12 9.06
N ARG A 78 -8.42 23.18 9.64
CA ARG A 78 -9.80 22.83 9.25
C ARG A 78 -9.93 22.42 7.77
N LEU A 79 -8.92 21.74 7.23
CA LEU A 79 -8.86 21.28 5.83
C LEU A 79 -9.36 19.84 5.65
N GLY A 80 -10.15 19.35 6.60
CA GLY A 80 -10.62 17.96 6.67
C GLY A 80 -9.69 17.03 7.43
N GLU A 81 -10.18 15.81 7.66
CA GLU A 81 -9.50 14.77 8.40
C GLU A 81 -8.86 13.74 7.47
N LEU A 82 -7.70 13.23 7.87
CA LEU A 82 -7.03 12.07 7.25
C LEU A 82 -7.01 10.94 8.28
N THR A 83 -7.86 9.93 8.06
CA THR A 83 -8.05 8.79 8.97
C THR A 83 -6.78 7.97 9.13
N ASP A 84 -6.70 7.17 10.20
CA ASP A 84 -5.57 6.26 10.44
C ASP A 84 -5.34 5.29 9.28
N GLU A 85 -6.42 4.73 8.72
CA GLU A 85 -6.35 3.91 7.52
C GLU A 85 -5.78 4.68 6.32
N GLY A 86 -6.26 5.91 6.09
CA GLY A 86 -5.78 6.74 5.01
C GLY A 86 -4.29 7.10 5.15
N LYS A 87 -3.84 7.38 6.38
CA LYS A 87 -2.41 7.57 6.67
C LYS A 87 -1.62 6.31 6.33
N GLY A 88 -2.12 5.13 6.73
CA GLY A 88 -1.49 3.84 6.44
C GLY A 88 -1.34 3.57 4.94
N LEU A 89 -2.39 3.85 4.15
CA LEU A 89 -2.37 3.68 2.69
C LEU A 89 -1.35 4.61 2.02
N ILE A 90 -1.26 5.86 2.45
CA ILE A 90 -0.26 6.82 1.94
C ILE A 90 1.16 6.34 2.27
N VAL A 91 1.40 5.90 3.51
CA VAL A 91 2.71 5.39 3.92
C VAL A 91 3.09 4.14 3.12
N ASN A 92 2.14 3.22 2.91
CA ASN A 92 2.35 2.02 2.09
C ASN A 92 2.79 2.40 0.67
N TYR A 93 2.10 3.36 0.04
CA TYR A 93 2.45 3.84 -1.30
C TYR A 93 3.85 4.49 -1.33
N LEU A 94 4.18 5.35 -0.37
CA LEU A 94 5.46 6.07 -0.34
C LEU A 94 6.67 5.15 -0.12
N VAL A 95 6.48 4.00 0.54
CA VAL A 95 7.54 3.02 0.80
C VAL A 95 7.68 2.02 -0.35
N ASN A 96 6.56 1.54 -0.89
CA ASN A 96 6.56 0.37 -1.78
C ASN A 96 6.44 0.72 -3.27
N ALA A 97 5.90 1.89 -3.63
CA ALA A 97 5.67 2.26 -5.03
C ALA A 97 6.59 3.39 -5.53
N ILE A 98 7.24 4.14 -4.63
CA ILE A 98 8.15 5.21 -5.01
C ILE A 98 9.59 4.68 -5.03
N PRO A 99 10.28 4.67 -6.18
CA PRO A 99 11.66 4.21 -6.24
C PRO A 99 12.58 5.15 -5.43
N PRO A 100 13.58 4.60 -4.72
CA PRO A 100 14.54 5.41 -4.00
C PRO A 100 15.32 6.28 -4.99
N LYS A 101 15.39 7.58 -4.72
CA LYS A 101 16.25 8.48 -5.50
C LYS A 101 17.70 8.29 -5.08
N LYS A 102 18.59 8.13 -6.07
CA LYS A 102 20.04 8.06 -5.91
C LYS A 102 20.62 9.43 -5.57
#